data_AF-A0A5N6A4Q0-F1
#
_entry.id   AF-A0A5N6A4Q0-F1
#
_cell.length_a   1.000
_cell.length_b   1.000
_cell.length_c   1.000
_cell.angle_alpha   90.00
_cell.angle_beta   90.00
_cell.angle_gamma   90.00
#
_symmetry.space_group_name_H-M   'P 1'
#
loop_
_entity.id
_entity.type
_entity.pdbx_description
1 polymer ?
#
loop_
_entity_poly.entity_id
_entity_poly.type
_entity_poly.pdbx_seq_one_letter_code
_entity_poly.pdbx_strand_id
1 'polypeptide(L)'
;MVEMRSLVGDADRGFVPVEEFAGPCPKRGDLESAVVLEANGVTLLDTDMWDSVDLLWALIVRGAHEFRDNGQARIRFPDQPIFVTLRRSGADGVRLDVEWPAGHRSSWATREELLAAVRQGAVTFFELLLELSPPSDWKYREQLRSAQTL
;
A
#
# COMPACT_ATOMS: atom_id res chain seq x y z
N MET A 1 -6.50 -5.77 14.27
CA MET A 1 -5.22 -5.13 13.94
C MET A 1 -4.94 -5.29 12.46
N VAL A 2 -4.73 -4.17 11.76
CA VAL A 2 -4.34 -4.10 10.35
C VAL A 2 -2.98 -3.45 10.25
N GLU A 3 -2.11 -4.00 9.42
CA GLU A 3 -0.81 -3.44 9.11
C GLU A 3 -0.64 -3.40 7.59
N MET A 4 -0.17 -2.27 7.07
CA MET A 4 0.27 -2.13 5.69
C MET A 4 1.65 -1.52 5.68
N ARG A 5 2.61 -2.24 5.11
CA ARG A 5 4.00 -1.82 5.07
C ARG A 5 4.61 -2.01 3.70
N SER A 6 5.62 -1.22 3.43
CA SER A 6 6.40 -1.31 2.21
C SER A 6 7.70 -2.03 2.52
N LEU A 7 8.04 -2.98 1.66
CA LEU A 7 9.34 -3.60 1.64
C LEU A 7 10.09 -3.15 0.39
N VAL A 8 11.39 -3.01 0.51
CA VAL A 8 12.30 -2.55 -0.54
C VAL A 8 13.35 -3.63 -0.77
N GLY A 9 13.60 -3.95 -2.04
CA GLY A 9 14.67 -4.84 -2.45
C GLY A 9 16.03 -4.21 -2.14
N ASP A 10 16.81 -4.91 -1.34
CA ASP A 10 18.21 -4.65 -1.04
C ASP A 10 19.04 -5.76 -1.68
N ALA A 11 20.06 -5.37 -2.45
CA ALA A 11 20.85 -6.30 -3.27
C ALA A 11 21.55 -7.40 -2.44
N ASP A 12 21.81 -7.14 -1.15
CA ASP A 12 22.52 -8.06 -0.26
C ASP A 12 21.58 -8.79 0.72
N ARG A 13 20.42 -8.20 1.06
CA ARG A 13 19.50 -8.69 2.10
C ARG A 13 18.14 -9.18 1.60
N GLY A 14 17.83 -9.04 0.31
CA GLY A 14 16.48 -9.29 -0.21
C GLY A 14 15.52 -8.17 0.20
N PHE A 15 14.28 -8.49 0.58
CA PHE A 15 13.32 -7.45 1.00
C PHE A 15 13.55 -6.99 2.45
N VAL A 16 13.78 -5.68 2.63
CA VAL A 16 13.87 -5.02 3.94
C VAL A 16 12.74 -4.00 4.12
N PRO A 17 12.29 -3.69 5.36
CA PRO A 17 11.40 -2.57 5.60
C PRO A 17 11.94 -1.27 5.02
N VAL A 18 11.05 -0.41 4.50
CA VAL A 18 11.40 0.92 3.96
C VAL A 18 12.27 1.72 4.93
N GLU A 19 11.99 1.63 6.21
CA GLU A 19 12.66 2.36 7.29
C GLU A 19 14.09 1.86 7.53
N GLU A 20 14.40 0.63 7.12
CA GLU A 20 15.74 0.04 7.21
C GLU A 20 16.55 0.21 5.92
N PHE A 21 15.95 0.73 4.85
CA PHE A 21 16.62 0.87 3.57
C PHE A 21 17.67 2.00 3.62
N ALA A 22 18.94 1.61 3.48
CA ALA A 22 20.09 2.52 3.46
C ALA A 22 20.80 2.55 2.10
N GLY A 23 20.17 2.02 1.05
CA GLY A 23 20.73 1.91 -0.29
C GLY A 23 20.75 3.25 -1.04
N PRO A 24 21.49 3.32 -2.17
CA PRO A 24 21.47 4.49 -3.03
C PRO A 24 20.06 4.71 -3.59
N CYS A 25 19.71 5.97 -3.90
CA CYS A 25 18.47 6.27 -4.61
C CYS A 25 18.41 5.41 -5.89
N PRO A 26 17.44 4.50 -6.00
CA PRO A 26 17.21 3.75 -7.21
C PRO A 26 16.90 4.75 -8.33
N LYS A 27 17.35 4.47 -9.55
CA LYS A 27 16.84 5.24 -10.68
C LYS A 27 15.33 5.01 -10.73
N ARG A 28 14.59 6.07 -11.07
CA ARG A 28 13.12 6.10 -11.10
C ARG A 28 12.61 4.89 -11.91
N GLY A 29 11.91 3.97 -11.25
CA GLY A 29 11.37 2.74 -11.85
C GLY A 29 12.16 1.45 -11.58
N ASP A 30 13.36 1.53 -10.98
CA ASP A 30 14.21 0.36 -10.70
C ASP A 30 14.11 -0.11 -9.24
N LEU A 31 13.25 0.50 -8.41
CA LEU A 31 13.09 0.08 -7.03
C LEU A 31 12.19 -1.13 -6.92
N GLU A 32 12.81 -2.31 -6.85
CA GLU A 32 12.10 -3.52 -6.44
C GLU A 32 11.49 -3.28 -5.06
N SER A 33 10.17 -3.43 -4.95
CA SER A 33 9.45 -3.16 -3.72
C SER A 33 8.16 -3.97 -3.69
N ALA A 34 7.62 -4.17 -2.49
CA ALA A 34 6.36 -4.88 -2.29
C ALA A 34 5.52 -4.18 -1.22
N VAL A 35 4.19 -4.29 -1.35
CA VAL A 35 3.25 -3.88 -0.30
C VAL A 35 2.76 -5.14 0.40
N VAL A 36 3.03 -5.24 1.70
CA VAL A 36 2.49 -6.30 2.55
C VAL A 36 1.28 -5.77 3.28
N LEU A 37 0.16 -6.49 3.22
CA LEU A 37 -1.07 -6.19 3.93
C LEU A 37 -1.43 -7.38 4.81
N GLU A 38 -1.48 -7.14 6.11
CA GLU A 38 -1.93 -8.11 7.11
C GLU A 38 -3.14 -7.56 7.85
N ALA A 39 -4.16 -8.38 8.03
CA ALA A 39 -5.35 -8.01 8.78
C ALA A 39 -5.80 -9.18 9.65
N ASN A 40 -5.81 -8.96 10.97
CA ASN A 40 -6.21 -9.95 11.98
C ASN A 40 -5.51 -11.31 11.82
N GLY A 41 -4.18 -11.28 11.61
CA GLY A 41 -3.35 -12.48 11.46
C GLY A 41 -3.45 -13.16 10.09
N VAL A 42 -4.19 -12.57 9.14
CA VAL A 42 -4.26 -13.04 7.75
C VAL A 42 -3.42 -12.14 6.87
N THR A 43 -2.37 -12.68 6.27
CA THR A 43 -1.60 -12.02 5.20
C THR A 43 -2.43 -12.02 3.93
N LEU A 44 -2.90 -10.85 3.51
CA LEU A 44 -3.72 -10.64 2.32
C LEU A 44 -2.85 -10.38 1.09
N LEU A 45 -1.84 -9.51 1.22
CA LEU A 45 -0.79 -9.26 0.24
C LEU A 45 0.56 -9.65 0.86
N ASP A 46 1.37 -10.40 0.11
CA ASP A 46 2.72 -10.82 0.50
C ASP A 46 3.74 -10.34 -0.55
N THR A 47 5.02 -10.64 -0.32
CA THR A 47 6.12 -10.25 -1.22
C THR A 47 6.06 -10.88 -2.61
N ASP A 48 5.33 -11.98 -2.79
CA ASP A 48 5.20 -12.63 -4.09
C ASP A 48 4.21 -11.87 -5.01
N MET A 49 3.42 -10.97 -4.44
CA MET A 49 2.46 -10.09 -5.12
C MET A 49 3.06 -8.72 -5.43
N TRP A 50 4.20 -8.71 -6.13
CA TRP A 50 4.96 -7.49 -6.47
C TRP A 50 4.31 -6.69 -7.62
N ASP A 51 4.43 -5.36 -7.59
CA ASP A 51 3.93 -4.47 -8.64
C ASP A 51 4.74 -3.16 -8.62
N SER A 52 4.45 -2.23 -9.52
CA SER A 52 4.94 -0.85 -9.47
C SER A 52 4.46 -0.15 -8.19
N VAL A 53 5.20 -0.29 -7.08
CA VAL A 53 4.75 0.10 -5.73
C VAL A 53 4.46 1.58 -5.58
N ASP A 54 5.19 2.45 -6.28
CA ASP A 54 4.93 3.89 -6.20
C ASP A 54 3.56 4.27 -6.78
N LEU A 55 3.18 3.65 -7.90
CA LEU A 55 1.85 3.75 -8.47
C LEU A 55 0.81 3.01 -7.62
N LEU A 56 1.16 1.83 -7.09
CA LEU A 56 0.25 1.03 -6.26
C LEU A 56 -0.16 1.79 -5.00
N TRP A 57 0.75 2.46 -4.30
CA TRP A 57 0.41 3.28 -3.13
C TRP A 57 -0.52 4.44 -3.48
N ALA A 58 -0.28 5.12 -4.60
CA ALA A 58 -1.19 6.17 -5.06
C ALA A 58 -2.61 5.63 -5.31
N LEU A 59 -2.73 4.43 -5.89
CA LEU A 59 -4.01 3.76 -6.10
C LEU A 59 -4.66 3.31 -4.79
N ILE A 60 -3.88 2.79 -3.83
CA ILE A 60 -4.37 2.40 -2.50
C ILE A 60 -4.89 3.61 -1.73
N VAL A 61 -4.15 4.72 -1.68
CA VAL A 61 -4.56 5.96 -1.00
C VAL A 61 -5.84 6.50 -1.63
N ARG A 62 -5.91 6.54 -2.96
CA ARG A 62 -7.14 6.91 -3.68
C ARG A 62 -8.30 5.99 -3.32
N GLY A 63 -8.07 4.67 -3.33
CA GLY A 63 -9.09 3.68 -2.95
C GLY A 63 -9.54 3.82 -1.50
N ALA A 64 -8.66 4.19 -0.58
CA ALA A 64 -9.01 4.46 0.81
C ALA A 64 -9.89 5.72 0.95
N HIS A 65 -9.63 6.78 0.18
CA HIS A 65 -10.55 7.92 0.08
C HIS A 65 -11.91 7.53 -0.50
N GLU A 66 -11.92 6.80 -1.62
CA GLU A 66 -13.17 6.30 -2.22
C GLU A 66 -13.98 5.43 -1.23
N PHE A 67 -13.30 4.57 -0.48
CA PHE A 67 -13.92 3.76 0.57
C PHE A 67 -14.43 4.62 1.74
N ARG A 68 -13.65 5.59 2.19
CA ARG A 68 -14.05 6.51 3.27
C ARG A 68 -15.34 7.25 2.92
N ASP A 69 -15.46 7.69 1.67
CA ASP A 69 -16.55 8.53 1.22
C ASP A 69 -17.78 7.71 0.82
N ASN A 70 -17.59 6.60 0.11
CA ASN A 70 -18.69 5.81 -0.48
C ASN A 70 -18.95 4.47 0.24
N GLY A 71 -18.08 4.04 1.14
CA GLY A 71 -18.15 2.73 1.80
C GLY A 71 -17.70 1.56 0.94
N GLN A 72 -17.15 1.81 -0.25
CA GLN A 72 -16.60 0.77 -1.12
C GLN A 72 -15.47 1.32 -1.99
N ALA A 73 -14.50 0.46 -2.31
CA ALA A 73 -13.48 0.72 -3.32
C ALA A 73 -13.00 -0.60 -3.94
N ARG A 74 -12.58 -0.55 -5.20
CA ARG A 74 -11.92 -1.67 -5.87
C ARG A 74 -10.65 -1.15 -6.55
N ILE A 75 -9.51 -1.60 -6.03
CA ILE A 75 -8.18 -1.23 -6.49
C ILE A 75 -7.68 -2.37 -7.38
N ARG A 76 -7.20 -2.03 -8.58
CA ARG A 76 -6.57 -2.98 -9.50
C ARG A 76 -5.06 -2.72 -9.50
N PHE A 77 -4.29 -3.79 -9.38
CA PHE A 77 -2.84 -3.78 -9.48
C PHE A 77 -2.41 -3.38 -10.91
N PRO A 78 -1.45 -2.44 -11.07
CA PRO A 78 -1.02 -1.96 -12.38
C PRO A 78 -0.56 -3.07 -13.33
N ASP A 79 0.33 -3.94 -12.85
CA ASP A 79 1.05 -4.91 -13.68
C ASP A 79 0.50 -6.34 -13.53
N GLN A 80 -0.25 -6.62 -12.46
CA GLN A 80 -0.82 -7.93 -12.19
C GLN A 80 -2.36 -7.96 -12.19
N PRO A 81 -2.99 -9.10 -12.53
CA PRO A 81 -4.45 -9.28 -12.43
C PRO A 81 -4.92 -9.47 -10.97
N ILE A 82 -4.39 -8.68 -10.04
CA ILE A 82 -4.74 -8.68 -8.62
C ILE A 82 -5.71 -7.54 -8.35
N PHE A 83 -6.73 -7.82 -7.53
CA PHE A 83 -7.72 -6.84 -7.10
C PHE A 83 -7.83 -6.81 -5.58
N VAL A 84 -7.78 -5.61 -5.01
CA VAL A 84 -8.11 -5.37 -3.60
C VAL A 84 -9.45 -4.68 -3.54
N THR A 85 -10.42 -5.31 -2.89
CA THR A 85 -11.77 -4.77 -2.71
C THR A 85 -12.01 -4.46 -1.25
N LEU A 86 -12.42 -3.22 -0.97
CA LEU A 86 -12.84 -2.74 0.35
C LEU A 86 -14.35 -2.58 0.33
N ARG A 87 -15.05 -3.19 1.29
CA ARG A 87 -16.51 -3.06 1.41
C ARG A 87 -16.92 -2.83 2.85
N ARG A 88 -17.75 -1.82 3.09
CA ARG A 88 -18.34 -1.57 4.40
C ARG A 88 -19.18 -2.77 4.82
N SER A 89 -19.08 -3.12 6.09
CA SER A 89 -19.81 -4.22 6.71
C SER A 89 -20.33 -3.77 8.07
N GLY A 90 -21.64 -3.54 8.15
CA GLY A 90 -22.25 -2.94 9.33
C GLY A 90 -21.83 -1.47 9.52
N ALA A 91 -21.88 -1.00 10.76
CA ALA A 91 -21.65 0.41 11.09
C ALA A 91 -20.18 0.83 10.98
N ASP A 92 -19.24 -0.04 11.40
CA ASP A 92 -17.81 0.28 11.48
C ASP A 92 -16.89 -0.80 10.88
N GLY A 93 -17.44 -1.94 10.46
CA GLY A 93 -16.65 -3.02 9.89
C GLY A 93 -16.29 -2.77 8.43
N VAL A 94 -15.17 -3.36 8.02
CA VAL A 94 -14.70 -3.40 6.64
C VAL A 94 -14.34 -4.84 6.29
N ARG A 95 -14.85 -5.31 5.15
CA ARG A 95 -14.36 -6.51 4.47
C ARG A 95 -13.23 -6.11 3.55
N LEU A 96 -12.09 -6.80 3.69
CA LEU A 96 -10.97 -6.70 2.75
C LEU A 96 -10.91 -8.00 1.96
N ASP A 97 -11.10 -7.93 0.65
CA ASP A 97 -10.96 -9.08 -0.25
C ASP A 97 -9.79 -8.82 -1.21
N VAL A 98 -8.89 -9.79 -1.33
CA VAL A 98 -7.82 -9.80 -2.33
C VAL A 98 -8.04 -10.98 -3.26
N GLU A 99 -8.20 -10.71 -4.55
CA GLU A 99 -8.51 -11.69 -5.60
C GLU A 99 -7.40 -11.68 -6.65
N TRP A 100 -6.98 -12.87 -7.09
CA TRP A 100 -6.07 -13.06 -8.23
C TRP A 100 -6.49 -14.34 -8.99
N PRO A 101 -5.97 -14.61 -10.21
CA PRO A 101 -6.51 -15.68 -11.06
C PRO A 101 -6.51 -17.08 -10.41
N ALA A 102 -5.56 -17.35 -9.53
CA ALA A 102 -5.38 -18.64 -8.89
C ALA A 102 -5.87 -18.69 -7.44
N GLY A 103 -6.42 -17.60 -6.88
CA GLY A 103 -6.79 -17.60 -5.48
C GLY A 103 -7.48 -16.34 -4.97
N HIS A 104 -7.87 -16.43 -3.71
CA HIS A 104 -8.57 -15.38 -2.98
C HIS A 104 -8.15 -15.44 -1.51
N ARG A 105 -7.97 -14.27 -0.91
CA ARG A 105 -7.74 -14.09 0.53
C ARG A 105 -8.67 -13.02 1.03
N SER A 106 -9.10 -13.16 2.27
CA SER A 106 -9.95 -12.13 2.86
C SER A 106 -9.87 -12.08 4.36
N SER A 107 -10.06 -10.88 4.88
CA SER A 107 -10.13 -10.60 6.31
C SER A 107 -11.12 -9.48 6.59
N TRP A 108 -11.23 -9.13 7.87
CA TRP A 108 -12.07 -8.04 8.36
C TRP A 108 -11.21 -7.06 9.15
N ALA A 109 -11.65 -5.82 9.26
CA ALA A 109 -11.06 -4.80 10.11
C ALA A 109 -12.11 -3.77 10.52
N THR A 110 -11.78 -2.87 11.43
CA THR A 110 -12.55 -1.62 11.59
C THR A 110 -12.16 -0.60 10.51
N ARG A 111 -13.03 0.37 10.27
CA ARG A 111 -12.75 1.50 9.37
C ARG A 111 -11.52 2.26 9.84
N GLU A 112 -11.43 2.51 11.15
CA GLU A 112 -10.30 3.22 11.75
C GLU A 112 -8.98 2.47 11.55
N GLU A 113 -8.94 1.17 11.82
CA GLU A 113 -7.75 0.34 11.64
C GLU A 113 -7.26 0.37 10.19
N LEU A 114 -8.17 0.21 9.23
CA LEU A 114 -7.83 0.23 7.81
C LEU A 114 -7.26 1.59 7.38
N LEU A 115 -7.96 2.68 7.70
CA LEU A 115 -7.53 4.03 7.29
C LEU A 115 -6.21 4.42 7.96
N ALA A 116 -6.03 4.08 9.23
CA ALA A 116 -4.78 4.31 9.93
C ALA A 116 -3.62 3.51 9.33
N ALA A 117 -3.83 2.23 8.99
CA ALA A 117 -2.81 1.39 8.36
C ALA A 117 -2.42 1.91 6.96
N VAL A 118 -3.39 2.28 6.13
CA VAL A 118 -3.11 2.87 4.81
C VAL A 118 -2.34 4.18 4.96
N ARG A 119 -2.79 5.07 5.85
CA ARG A 119 -2.11 6.36 6.11
C ARG A 119 -0.67 6.12 6.53
N GLN A 120 -0.43 5.27 7.53
CA GLN A 120 0.90 5.02 8.05
C GLN A 120 1.83 4.46 6.98
N GLY A 121 1.42 3.39 6.28
CA GLY A 121 2.25 2.75 5.26
C GLY A 121 2.54 3.67 4.07
N ALA A 122 1.54 4.44 3.62
CA ALA A 122 1.71 5.38 2.51
C ALA A 122 2.61 6.57 2.89
N VAL A 123 2.42 7.15 4.06
CA VAL A 123 3.25 8.27 4.56
C VAL A 123 4.71 7.83 4.64
N THR A 124 4.98 6.71 5.32
CA THR A 124 6.33 6.15 5.45
C THR A 124 6.98 5.91 4.08
N PHE A 125 6.25 5.35 3.12
CA PHE A 125 6.78 5.10 1.78
C PHE A 125 7.06 6.38 0.99
N PHE A 126 6.13 7.34 0.97
CA PHE A 126 6.31 8.58 0.21
C PHE A 126 7.34 9.52 0.84
N GLU A 127 7.53 9.47 2.15
CA GLU A 127 8.63 10.17 2.83
C GLU A 127 9.99 9.64 2.36
N LEU A 128 10.18 8.32 2.35
CA LEU A 128 11.40 7.71 1.79
C LEU A 128 11.62 8.13 0.33
N LEU A 129 10.58 8.06 -0.52
CA LEU A 129 10.71 8.46 -1.92
C LEU A 129 11.10 9.93 -2.06
N LEU A 130 10.60 10.83 -1.20
CA LEU A 130 10.98 12.24 -1.23
C LEU A 130 12.41 12.49 -0.77
N GLU A 131 12.92 11.69 0.18
CA GLU A 131 14.32 11.74 0.61
C GLU A 131 15.27 11.27 -0.49
N LEU A 132 14.87 10.23 -1.22
CA LEU A 132 15.65 9.66 -2.31
C LEU A 132 15.54 10.49 -3.61
N SER A 133 14.40 11.13 -3.87
CA SER A 133 14.13 11.82 -5.13
C SER A 133 14.70 13.24 -5.19
N PRO A 134 14.97 13.78 -6.40
CA PRO A 134 15.29 15.19 -6.56
C PRO A 134 14.18 16.09 -6.00
N PRO A 135 14.50 17.28 -5.44
CA PRO A 135 13.51 18.20 -4.87
C PRO A 135 12.37 18.64 -5.81
N SER A 136 12.55 18.48 -7.12
CA SER A 136 11.58 18.82 -8.17
C SER A 136 10.47 17.77 -8.38
N ASP A 137 10.55 16.60 -7.73
CA ASP A 137 9.53 15.54 -7.89
C ASP A 137 8.26 15.86 -7.06
N TRP A 138 7.49 16.83 -7.56
CA TRP A 138 6.27 17.35 -6.92
C TRP A 138 5.17 16.28 -6.74
N LYS A 139 5.15 15.25 -7.60
CA LYS A 139 4.13 14.20 -7.57
C LYS A 139 4.12 13.44 -6.24
N TYR A 140 5.28 13.13 -5.66
CA TYR A 140 5.36 12.39 -4.39
C TYR A 140 4.91 13.26 -3.20
N ARG A 141 5.13 14.59 -3.28
CA ARG A 141 4.59 15.53 -2.28
C ARG A 141 3.07 15.60 -2.30
N GLU A 142 2.47 15.52 -3.49
CA GLU A 142 1.01 15.46 -3.61
C GLU A 142 0.45 14.16 -3.02
N GLN A 143 1.06 13.01 -3.35
CA GLN A 143 0.64 11.73 -2.79
C GLN A 143 0.79 11.66 -1.28
N LEU A 144 1.91 12.18 -0.73
CA LEU A 144 2.12 12.30 0.72
C LEU A 144 1.02 13.14 1.38
N ARG A 145 0.70 14.30 0.82
CA ARG A 145 -0.38 15.16 1.35
C ARG A 145 -1.74 14.46 1.29
N SER A 146 -2.03 13.72 0.21
CA SER A 146 -3.27 12.94 0.13
C SER A 146 -3.33 11.92 1.26
N ALA A 147 -2.27 11.12 1.45
CA ALA A 147 -2.19 10.11 2.49
C ALA A 147 -2.40 10.70 3.90
N GLN A 148 -1.82 11.87 4.19
CA GLN A 148 -1.97 12.57 5.47
C GLN A 148 -3.40 13.00 5.78
N THR A 149 -4.31 13.04 4.80
CA THR A 149 -5.72 13.42 4.99
C THR A 149 -6.67 12.24 5.17
N LEU A 150 -6.17 11.01 5.16
CA LEU A 150 -6.94 9.80 5.49
C LEU A 150 -7.27 9.73 6.97
#